data_AF-A0A225D8C6-F1
#
_entry.id   AF-A0A225D8C6-F1
#
_cell.length_a   1.000
_cell.length_b   1.000
_cell.length_c   1.000
_cell.angle_alpha   90.00
_cell.angle_beta   90.00
_cell.angle_gamma   90.00
#
_symmetry.space_group_name_H-M   'P 1'
#
loop_
_entity.id
_entity.type
_entity.pdbx_description
1 polymer ?
#
loop_
_entity_poly.entity_id
_entity_poly.type
_entity_poly.pdbx_seq_one_letter_code
_entity_poly.pdbx_strand_id
1 'polypeptide(L)'
;MRRMLVCLLVVLALTVPVQAHFFFIIPGDATRQTVHMVFSDSPTPDKAANADFATAGQFWTLDAAGQKLLVSPRSVGDGWFEFPDSANTARELHGMIEYGVVQRGQPEPALIIHHPKAIIGPVRPQTGTADRNAPAALEITPVVQLAGIAFQATANGQPLRSTELLVMAPDDKRPRAIKTNADGITPTFEKSGQYAVRCYVAETKDGEYQGRTYKQIRRYATLVARFDGAK
;
A
#
# COMPACT_ATOMS: atom_id res chain seq x y z
N MET A 1 -26.84 34.15 28.22
CA MET A 1 -25.62 33.35 28.44
C MET A 1 -25.81 31.85 28.20
N ARG A 2 -26.88 31.19 28.71
CA ARG A 2 -27.13 29.75 28.51
C ARG A 2 -27.34 29.30 27.04
N ARG A 3 -27.80 30.19 26.16
CA ARG A 3 -27.97 29.92 24.70
C ARG A 3 -26.66 29.98 23.89
N MET A 4 -25.66 30.75 24.36
CA MET A 4 -24.34 30.83 23.70
C MET A 4 -23.46 29.61 24.03
N LEU A 5 -23.65 28.98 25.19
CA LEU A 5 -22.92 27.77 25.58
C LEU A 5 -23.36 26.53 24.77
N VAL A 6 -24.62 26.51 24.30
CA VAL A 6 -25.18 25.39 23.52
C VAL A 6 -24.65 25.39 22.08
N CYS A 7 -24.44 26.56 21.46
CA CYS A 7 -23.84 26.63 20.13
C CYS A 7 -22.36 26.19 20.10
N LEU A 8 -21.61 26.38 21.20
CA LEU A 8 -20.20 25.99 21.26
C LEU A 8 -20.02 24.46 21.43
N LEU A 9 -20.98 23.77 22.04
CA LEU A 9 -20.96 22.32 22.22
C LEU A 9 -21.38 21.53 20.97
N VAL A 10 -22.16 22.12 20.06
CA VAL A 10 -22.61 21.44 18.82
C VAL A 10 -21.54 21.48 17.72
N VAL A 11 -20.61 22.44 17.74
CA VAL A 11 -19.56 22.57 16.72
C VAL A 11 -18.38 21.59 16.96
N LEU A 12 -18.25 21.02 18.17
CA LEU A 12 -17.08 20.20 18.53
C LEU A 12 -17.17 18.71 18.14
N ALA A 13 -18.28 18.24 17.54
CA ALA A 13 -18.57 16.80 17.44
C ALA A 13 -18.56 16.18 16.03
N LEU A 14 -18.17 16.92 14.99
CA LEU A 14 -18.09 16.39 13.62
C LEU A 14 -16.65 16.24 13.13
N THR A 15 -15.81 15.52 13.88
CA THR A 15 -14.59 14.96 13.30
C THR A 15 -14.98 13.78 12.42
N VAL A 16 -15.38 14.07 11.17
CA VAL A 16 -15.53 13.00 10.16
C VAL A 16 -14.15 12.40 9.96
N PRO A 17 -13.96 11.08 10.16
CA PRO A 17 -12.68 10.46 9.85
C PRO A 17 -12.40 10.72 8.38
N VAL A 18 -11.28 11.38 8.09
CA VAL A 18 -10.79 11.51 6.71
C VAL A 18 -10.39 10.10 6.27
N GLN A 19 -11.29 9.42 5.57
CA GLN A 19 -10.98 8.17 4.89
C GLN A 19 -10.09 8.50 3.70
N ALA A 20 -8.87 7.97 3.74
CA ALA A 20 -7.95 8.01 2.62
C ALA A 20 -7.98 6.65 1.92
N HIS A 21 -8.13 6.67 0.60
CA HIS A 21 -8.09 5.49 -0.24
C HIS A 21 -6.65 5.21 -0.68
N PHE A 22 -6.32 3.92 -0.77
CA PHE A 22 -5.03 3.41 -1.19
C PHE A 22 -5.24 2.28 -2.19
N PHE A 23 -4.33 2.17 -3.14
CA PHE A 23 -4.31 1.01 -4.01
C PHE A 23 -3.80 -0.20 -3.23
N PHE A 24 -4.54 -1.29 -3.25
CA PHE A 24 -4.10 -2.59 -2.76
C PHE A 24 -4.17 -3.58 -3.92
N ILE A 25 -3.05 -4.24 -4.21
CA ILE A 25 -3.04 -5.43 -5.06
C ILE A 25 -3.28 -6.63 -4.13
N ILE A 26 -4.29 -7.43 -4.43
CA ILE A 26 -4.76 -8.54 -3.60
C ILE A 26 -4.48 -9.82 -4.38
N PRO A 27 -3.58 -10.70 -3.89
CA PRO A 27 -3.35 -12.00 -4.48
C PRO A 27 -4.66 -12.80 -4.57
N GLY A 28 -4.79 -13.59 -5.62
CA GLY A 28 -5.82 -14.62 -5.67
C GLY A 28 -5.67 -15.63 -4.52
N ASP A 29 -6.78 -16.18 -4.06
CA ASP A 29 -6.80 -17.31 -3.12
C ASP A 29 -7.11 -18.63 -3.86
N ALA A 30 -7.25 -19.73 -3.12
CA ALA A 30 -7.57 -21.04 -3.71
C ALA A 30 -8.93 -21.06 -4.45
N THR A 31 -9.80 -20.08 -4.20
CA THR A 31 -11.15 -19.95 -4.78
C THR A 31 -11.22 -18.89 -5.89
N ARG A 32 -10.34 -17.88 -5.85
CA ARG A 32 -10.18 -16.83 -6.87
C ARG A 32 -8.75 -16.86 -7.36
N GLN A 33 -8.50 -17.50 -8.49
CA GLN A 33 -7.14 -17.62 -9.04
C GLN A 33 -6.57 -16.28 -9.51
N THR A 34 -7.40 -15.25 -9.68
CA THR A 34 -7.04 -13.98 -10.29
C THR A 34 -6.50 -12.99 -9.26
N VAL A 35 -5.39 -12.33 -9.60
CA VAL A 35 -4.88 -11.20 -8.83
C VAL A 35 -5.75 -9.97 -9.10
N HIS A 36 -6.21 -9.35 -8.02
CA HIS A 36 -7.08 -8.19 -8.07
C HIS A 36 -6.38 -6.92 -7.60
N MET A 37 -6.96 -5.77 -7.91
CA MET A 37 -6.64 -4.50 -7.25
C MET A 37 -7.91 -3.75 -6.88
N VAL A 38 -7.83 -3.03 -5.77
CA VAL A 38 -8.88 -2.14 -5.26
C VAL A 38 -8.28 -0.79 -4.87
N PHE A 39 -9.11 0.25 -4.84
CA PHE A 39 -8.78 1.56 -4.28
C PHE A 39 -9.68 1.82 -3.08
N SER A 40 -9.14 1.69 -1.86
CA SER A 40 -9.92 1.65 -0.60
C SER A 40 -9.08 1.93 0.64
N ASP A 41 -9.69 2.04 1.81
CA ASP A 41 -8.99 2.17 3.09
C ASP A 41 -8.42 0.83 3.63
N SER A 42 -8.83 -0.28 3.00
CA SER A 42 -8.52 -1.67 3.36
C SER A 42 -8.39 -2.52 2.08
N PRO A 43 -7.92 -3.79 2.15
CA PRO A 43 -7.89 -4.69 1.00
C PRO A 43 -9.29 -5.24 0.66
N THR A 44 -10.31 -4.38 0.69
CA THR A 44 -11.69 -4.67 0.30
C THR A 44 -12.17 -3.56 -0.64
N PRO A 45 -12.99 -3.87 -1.65
CA PRO A 45 -13.42 -2.89 -2.64
C PRO A 45 -14.32 -1.83 -2.00
N ASP A 46 -14.09 -0.57 -2.37
CA ASP A 46 -15.03 0.52 -2.10
C ASP A 46 -15.68 0.95 -3.42
N LYS A 47 -16.98 0.67 -3.58
CA LYS A 47 -17.75 0.99 -4.79
C LYS A 47 -17.92 2.50 -5.00
N ALA A 48 -17.77 3.31 -3.96
CA ALA A 48 -17.86 4.76 -4.05
C ALA A 48 -16.54 5.40 -4.49
N ALA A 49 -15.43 4.65 -4.47
CA ALA A 49 -14.12 5.16 -4.84
C ALA A 49 -13.99 5.25 -6.36
N ASN A 50 -13.66 6.43 -6.88
CA ASN A 50 -13.22 6.55 -8.27
C ASN A 50 -11.79 6.00 -8.37
N ALA A 51 -11.65 4.93 -9.13
CA ALA A 51 -10.38 4.25 -9.37
C ALA A 51 -9.90 4.38 -10.82
N ASP A 52 -10.33 5.39 -11.57
CA ASP A 52 -9.95 5.61 -12.96
C ASP A 52 -8.42 5.75 -13.12
N PHE A 53 -7.72 6.22 -12.07
CA PHE A 53 -6.25 6.30 -12.01
C PHE A 53 -5.55 4.93 -12.03
N ALA A 54 -6.26 3.84 -11.71
CA ALA A 54 -5.72 2.49 -11.72
C ALA A 54 -5.18 2.09 -13.10
N THR A 55 -5.77 2.58 -14.19
CA THR A 55 -5.36 2.21 -15.56
C THR A 55 -4.18 3.05 -16.07
N ALA A 56 -3.91 4.19 -15.43
CA ALA A 56 -2.75 5.04 -15.74
C ALA A 56 -1.47 4.60 -15.01
N GLY A 57 -1.59 3.66 -14.05
CA GLY A 57 -0.45 3.10 -13.34
C GLY A 57 0.43 2.21 -14.20
N GLN A 58 1.71 2.12 -13.85
CA GLN A 58 2.62 1.12 -14.37
C GLN A 58 2.62 -0.08 -13.43
N PHE A 59 2.42 -1.28 -13.95
CA PHE A 59 2.47 -2.51 -13.16
C PHE A 59 3.40 -3.51 -13.82
N TRP A 60 4.10 -4.28 -12.99
CA TRP A 60 5.05 -5.26 -13.47
C TRP A 60 5.20 -6.42 -12.50
N THR A 61 5.47 -7.58 -13.08
CA THR A 61 6.00 -8.74 -12.35
C THR A 61 7.50 -8.85 -12.62
N LEU A 62 8.20 -9.69 -11.86
CA LEU A 62 9.56 -10.10 -12.18
C LEU A 62 9.56 -11.53 -12.76
N ASP A 63 10.31 -11.74 -13.84
CA ASP A 63 10.55 -13.08 -14.37
C ASP A 63 11.59 -13.86 -13.53
N ALA A 64 11.91 -15.08 -13.93
CA ALA A 64 12.89 -15.92 -13.23
C ALA A 64 14.32 -15.33 -13.22
N ALA A 65 14.63 -14.43 -14.16
CA ALA A 65 15.91 -13.71 -14.24
C ALA A 65 15.86 -12.35 -13.51
N GLY A 66 14.73 -11.99 -12.90
CA GLY A 66 14.52 -10.71 -12.22
C GLY A 66 14.23 -9.55 -13.16
N GLN A 67 13.90 -9.80 -14.43
CA GLN A 67 13.53 -8.75 -15.39
C GLN A 67 12.06 -8.35 -15.25
N LYS A 68 11.77 -7.08 -15.49
CA LYS A 68 10.41 -6.53 -15.42
C LYS A 68 9.59 -6.98 -16.61
N LEU A 69 8.45 -7.62 -16.34
CA LEU A 69 7.41 -7.90 -17.32
C LEU A 69 6.21 -7.00 -17.04
N LEU A 70 5.91 -6.09 -17.95
CA LEU A 70 4.79 -5.17 -17.80
C LEU A 70 3.47 -5.91 -17.91
N VAL A 71 2.54 -5.57 -17.02
CA VAL A 71 1.16 -6.06 -17.03
C VAL A 71 0.21 -4.88 -16.84
N SER A 72 -0.99 -4.99 -17.41
CA SER A 72 -2.00 -3.94 -17.28
C SER A 72 -3.27 -4.52 -16.67
N PRO A 73 -3.81 -3.92 -15.60
CA PRO A 73 -5.09 -4.33 -15.07
C PRO A 73 -6.23 -3.88 -15.98
N ARG A 74 -7.37 -4.59 -15.92
CA ARG A 74 -8.64 -4.18 -16.52
C ARG A 74 -9.69 -3.99 -15.44
N SER A 75 -10.59 -3.02 -15.60
CA SER A 75 -11.75 -2.89 -14.71
C SER A 75 -12.72 -4.04 -14.96
N VAL A 76 -13.24 -4.64 -13.89
CA VAL A 76 -14.30 -5.67 -13.94
C VAL A 76 -15.56 -5.24 -13.18
N GLY A 77 -15.69 -3.95 -12.87
CA GLY A 77 -16.82 -3.37 -12.16
C GLY A 77 -16.67 -3.41 -10.63
N ASP A 78 -17.57 -2.75 -9.92
CA ASP A 78 -17.64 -2.76 -8.45
C ASP A 78 -16.34 -2.36 -7.71
N GLY A 79 -15.52 -1.51 -8.32
CA GLY A 79 -14.24 -1.07 -7.74
C GLY A 79 -13.11 -2.10 -7.84
N TRP A 80 -13.33 -3.19 -8.58
CA TRP A 80 -12.35 -4.23 -8.83
C TRP A 80 -11.62 -4.03 -10.16
N PHE A 81 -10.33 -4.30 -10.10
CA PHE A 81 -9.46 -4.44 -11.25
C PHE A 81 -8.86 -5.84 -11.24
N GLU A 82 -8.72 -6.46 -12.39
CA GLU A 82 -8.11 -7.77 -12.56
C GLU A 82 -6.85 -7.66 -13.40
N PHE A 83 -5.79 -8.35 -12.97
CA PHE A 83 -4.59 -8.55 -13.77
C PHE A 83 -4.71 -9.79 -14.67
N PRO A 84 -3.99 -9.84 -15.80
CA PRO A 84 -3.97 -11.02 -16.67
C PRO A 84 -3.39 -12.24 -15.93
N ASP A 85 -3.72 -13.44 -16.42
CA ASP A 85 -3.28 -14.70 -15.81
C ASP A 85 -1.76 -14.86 -15.71
N SER A 86 -1.01 -14.17 -16.57
CA SER A 86 0.46 -14.11 -16.48
C SER A 86 0.95 -13.52 -15.15
N ALA A 87 0.15 -12.69 -14.48
CA ALA A 87 0.46 -12.20 -13.14
C ALA A 87 0.23 -13.25 -12.04
N ASN A 88 -0.64 -14.24 -12.27
CA ASN A 88 -0.97 -15.27 -11.29
C ASN A 88 0.17 -16.29 -11.10
N THR A 89 1.10 -16.39 -12.06
CA THR A 89 2.26 -17.30 -12.01
C THR A 89 3.53 -16.62 -11.51
N ALA A 90 3.51 -15.29 -11.38
CA ALA A 90 4.61 -14.54 -10.79
C ALA A 90 4.74 -14.81 -9.29
N ARG A 91 5.90 -14.49 -8.70
CA ARG A 91 6.06 -14.50 -7.23
C ARG A 91 5.57 -13.22 -6.58
N GLU A 92 5.59 -12.13 -7.32
CA GLU A 92 5.23 -10.80 -6.86
C GLU A 92 4.70 -9.96 -8.02
N LEU A 93 3.80 -9.05 -7.68
CA LEU A 93 3.26 -8.05 -8.57
C LEU A 93 3.44 -6.67 -7.93
N HIS A 94 3.99 -5.75 -8.71
CA HIS A 94 4.30 -4.39 -8.29
C HIS A 94 3.48 -3.40 -9.10
N GLY A 95 3.24 -2.23 -8.52
CA GLY A 95 2.66 -1.09 -9.20
C GLY A 95 3.30 0.21 -8.79
N MET A 96 3.22 1.19 -9.68
CA MET A 96 3.50 2.60 -9.40
C MET A 96 2.40 3.44 -10.04
N ILE A 97 1.71 4.24 -9.22
CA ILE A 97 0.59 5.07 -9.66
C ILE A 97 0.85 6.49 -9.20
N GLU A 98 1.09 7.39 -10.15
CA GLU A 98 1.14 8.83 -9.90
C GLU A 98 -0.29 9.36 -9.85
N TYR A 99 -0.85 9.45 -8.65
CA TYR A 99 -2.23 9.87 -8.43
C TYR A 99 -2.45 11.35 -8.81
N GLY A 100 -1.39 12.15 -8.72
CA GLY A 100 -1.38 13.56 -9.10
C GLY A 100 -1.26 14.52 -7.91
N VAL A 101 -1.34 15.81 -8.20
CA VAL A 101 -1.20 16.87 -7.20
C VAL A 101 -2.51 17.06 -6.46
N VAL A 102 -2.48 16.89 -5.13
CA VAL A 102 -3.62 17.16 -4.25
C VAL A 102 -3.32 18.30 -3.29
N GLN A 103 -4.35 19.10 -3.03
CA GLN A 103 -4.34 20.10 -1.97
C GLN A 103 -5.72 20.10 -1.32
N ARG A 104 -5.79 19.69 -0.06
CA ARG A 104 -7.06 19.66 0.70
C ARG A 104 -6.92 20.57 1.91
N GLY A 105 -7.58 21.72 1.87
CA GLY A 105 -7.49 22.74 2.93
C GLY A 105 -6.19 23.54 2.84
N GLN A 106 -5.62 23.86 4.00
CA GLN A 106 -4.44 24.72 4.15
C GLN A 106 -3.05 24.08 3.91
N PRO A 107 -2.84 22.75 3.91
CA PRO A 107 -1.52 22.18 3.60
C PRO A 107 -1.00 22.56 2.22
N GLU A 108 0.31 22.55 2.09
CA GLU A 108 1.00 22.71 0.81
C GLU A 108 0.55 21.65 -0.22
N PRO A 109 0.46 21.99 -1.53
CA PRO A 109 0.14 21.03 -2.57
C PRO A 109 1.18 19.90 -2.60
N ALA A 110 0.69 18.67 -2.67
CA ALA A 110 1.53 17.48 -2.65
C ALA A 110 1.25 16.57 -3.85
N LEU A 111 2.29 16.12 -4.53
CA LEU A 111 2.21 15.02 -5.49
C LEU A 111 2.05 13.70 -4.73
N ILE A 112 0.98 12.96 -4.99
CA ILE A 112 0.77 11.62 -4.42
C ILE A 112 1.26 10.56 -5.40
N ILE A 113 2.06 9.62 -4.87
CA ILE A 113 2.53 8.44 -5.60
C ILE A 113 2.25 7.19 -4.76
N HIS A 114 1.54 6.21 -5.32
CA HIS A 114 1.30 4.92 -4.71
C HIS A 114 2.25 3.85 -5.26
N HIS A 115 2.71 2.98 -4.37
CA HIS A 115 3.58 1.84 -4.63
C HIS A 115 2.91 0.56 -4.10
N PRO A 116 1.82 0.07 -4.72
CA PRO A 116 1.22 -1.17 -4.30
C PRO A 116 2.08 -2.38 -4.68
N LYS A 117 2.20 -3.34 -3.77
CA LYS A 117 2.89 -4.62 -3.96
C LYS A 117 2.02 -5.75 -3.44
N ALA A 118 2.08 -6.88 -4.12
CA ALA A 118 1.50 -8.13 -3.66
C ALA A 118 2.51 -9.26 -3.78
N ILE A 119 2.53 -10.15 -2.78
CA ILE A 119 3.20 -11.45 -2.89
C ILE A 119 2.18 -12.47 -3.35
N ILE A 120 2.46 -13.12 -4.48
CA ILE A 120 1.56 -14.11 -5.06
C ILE A 120 1.93 -15.48 -4.47
N GLY A 121 0.96 -16.10 -3.80
CA GLY A 121 1.19 -17.30 -3.00
C GLY A 121 1.76 -17.00 -1.60
N PRO A 122 2.13 -18.04 -0.83
CA PRO A 122 2.64 -17.87 0.51
C PRO A 122 4.06 -17.32 0.55
N VAL A 123 4.32 -16.41 1.48
CA VAL A 123 5.64 -15.90 1.83
C VAL A 123 6.51 -17.05 2.34
N ARG A 124 7.74 -17.12 1.82
CA ARG A 124 8.82 -18.02 2.22
C ARG A 124 10.09 -17.20 2.50
N PRO A 125 11.14 -17.76 3.14
CA PRO A 125 12.37 -17.02 3.43
C PRO A 125 13.07 -16.37 2.22
N GLN A 126 12.81 -16.87 1.00
CA GLN A 126 13.34 -16.32 -0.26
C GLN A 126 12.33 -15.42 -1.00
N THR A 127 11.16 -15.16 -0.41
CA THR A 127 10.07 -14.41 -1.04
C THR A 127 10.18 -12.92 -0.69
N GLY A 128 9.92 -12.05 -1.67
CA GLY A 128 9.88 -10.60 -1.47
C GLY A 128 11.27 -9.98 -1.50
N THR A 129 12.02 -10.19 -2.58
CA THR A 129 13.21 -9.34 -2.80
C THR A 129 12.76 -7.90 -3.00
N ALA A 130 13.51 -6.97 -2.40
CA ALA A 130 13.36 -5.57 -2.78
C ALA A 130 13.61 -5.44 -4.28
N ASP A 131 12.73 -4.74 -5.03
CA ASP A 131 13.02 -4.39 -6.41
C ASP A 131 14.13 -3.34 -6.41
N ARG A 132 15.39 -3.82 -6.40
CA ARG A 132 16.59 -2.96 -6.39
C ARG A 132 16.68 -2.07 -7.62
N ASN A 133 15.89 -2.35 -8.65
CA ASN A 133 15.82 -1.59 -9.90
C ASN A 133 14.55 -0.73 -9.99
N ALA A 134 13.71 -0.67 -8.95
CA ALA A 134 12.59 0.27 -8.88
C ALA A 134 13.12 1.67 -8.49
N PRO A 135 13.05 2.66 -9.39
CA PRO A 135 13.51 4.00 -9.07
C PRO A 135 12.63 4.64 -8.00
N ALA A 136 13.25 5.18 -6.96
CA ALA A 136 12.60 5.97 -5.91
C ALA A 136 11.45 5.26 -5.16
N ALA A 137 11.50 3.93 -5.03
CA ALA A 137 10.45 3.14 -4.41
C ALA A 137 10.50 3.25 -2.88
N LEU A 138 9.40 3.75 -2.32
CA LEU A 138 9.03 3.37 -0.96
C LEU A 138 8.57 1.91 -1.05
N GLU A 139 9.23 1.01 -0.35
CA GLU A 139 8.96 -0.43 -0.45
C GLU A 139 8.69 -1.05 0.91
N ILE A 140 7.80 -2.05 0.93
CA ILE A 140 7.56 -2.92 2.08
C ILE A 140 7.85 -4.36 1.63
N THR A 141 8.73 -5.03 2.36
CA THR A 141 9.14 -6.40 2.10
C THR A 141 8.80 -7.29 3.30
N PRO A 142 8.17 -8.45 3.11
CA PRO A 142 8.00 -9.42 4.18
C PRO A 142 9.35 -10.06 4.53
N VAL A 143 9.59 -10.28 5.83
CA VAL A 143 10.78 -10.94 6.35
C VAL A 143 10.33 -12.15 7.16
N VAL A 144 10.56 -13.36 6.65
CA VAL A 144 10.30 -14.58 7.42
C VAL A 144 11.35 -14.72 8.51
N GLN A 145 10.89 -14.89 9.73
CA GLN A 145 11.69 -15.17 10.91
C GLN A 145 11.27 -16.52 11.49
N LEU A 146 12.09 -17.10 12.36
CA LEU A 146 11.84 -18.42 12.93
C LEU A 146 10.44 -18.54 13.58
N ALA A 147 10.00 -17.47 14.26
CA ALA A 147 8.74 -17.43 14.98
C ALA A 147 7.55 -16.86 14.17
N GLY A 148 7.77 -16.36 12.95
CA GLY A 148 6.69 -15.69 12.22
C GLY A 148 7.14 -14.85 11.04
N ILE A 149 6.38 -13.80 10.77
CA ILE A 149 6.65 -12.82 9.71
C ILE A 149 6.86 -11.43 10.31
N ALA A 150 7.83 -10.69 9.82
CA ALA A 150 7.99 -9.26 10.08
C ALA A 150 7.92 -8.50 8.75
N PHE A 151 7.90 -7.17 8.80
CA PHE A 151 7.88 -6.33 7.60
C PHE A 151 9.01 -5.33 7.66
N GLN A 152 9.81 -5.26 6.60
CA GLN A 152 10.84 -4.27 6.43
C GLN A 152 10.34 -3.16 5.51
N ALA A 153 10.46 -1.91 5.95
CA ALA A 153 10.21 -0.75 5.12
C ALA A 153 11.53 -0.09 4.70
N THR A 154 11.64 0.22 3.41
CA THR A 154 12.78 0.93 2.84
C THR A 154 12.33 2.10 1.98
N ALA A 155 13.17 3.12 1.88
CA ALA A 155 13.04 4.17 0.89
C ALA A 155 14.37 4.31 0.15
N ASN A 156 14.34 4.22 -1.18
CA ASN A 156 15.55 4.24 -1.99
C ASN A 156 16.56 3.16 -1.56
N GLY A 157 16.06 1.98 -1.19
CA GLY A 157 16.87 0.86 -0.68
C GLY A 157 17.43 1.04 0.74
N GLN A 158 17.21 2.20 1.38
CA GLN A 158 17.67 2.44 2.75
C GLN A 158 16.58 2.08 3.77
N PRO A 159 16.93 1.42 4.88
CA PRO A 159 15.99 1.14 5.96
C PRO A 159 15.33 2.39 6.54
N LEU A 160 14.01 2.33 6.70
CA LEU A 160 13.23 3.40 7.33
C LEU A 160 13.10 3.15 8.84
N ARG A 161 13.96 3.77 9.63
CA ARG A 161 13.97 3.64 11.10
C ARG A 161 12.83 4.41 11.77
N SER A 162 12.21 3.78 12.78
CA SER A 162 11.17 4.41 13.62
C SER A 162 9.98 4.96 12.82
N THR A 163 9.77 4.40 11.63
CA THR A 163 8.67 4.71 10.72
C THR A 163 7.46 3.87 11.11
N GLU A 164 6.29 4.50 11.06
CA GLU A 164 5.03 3.82 11.34
C GLU A 164 4.55 3.03 10.13
N LEU A 165 4.38 1.72 10.32
CA LEU A 165 3.66 0.83 9.44
C LEU A 165 2.29 0.57 10.04
N LEU A 166 1.27 0.68 9.21
CA LEU A 166 -0.09 0.28 9.56
C LEU A 166 -0.29 -1.16 9.10
N VAL A 167 -0.28 -2.08 10.05
CA VAL A 167 -0.37 -3.53 9.82
C VAL A 167 -1.76 -4.02 10.19
N MET A 168 -2.48 -4.53 9.21
CA MET A 168 -3.70 -5.32 9.40
C MET A 168 -3.31 -6.80 9.37
N ALA A 169 -3.31 -7.44 10.54
CA ALA A 169 -3.03 -8.87 10.64
C ALA A 169 -4.26 -9.69 10.19
N PRO A 170 -4.12 -11.01 10.00
CA PRO A 170 -5.25 -11.86 9.63
C PRO A 170 -6.41 -11.68 10.60
N ASP A 171 -7.64 -11.61 10.09
CA ASP A 171 -8.91 -11.36 10.81
C ASP A 171 -9.03 -10.02 11.57
N ASP A 172 -8.00 -9.16 11.56
CA ASP A 172 -8.09 -7.84 12.16
C ASP A 172 -9.02 -6.97 11.32
N LYS A 173 -10.01 -6.33 11.97
CA LYS A 173 -10.92 -5.39 11.29
C LYS A 173 -10.30 -4.01 11.02
N ARG A 174 -9.18 -3.70 11.68
CA ARG A 174 -8.51 -2.39 11.62
C ARG A 174 -7.00 -2.58 11.72
N PRO A 175 -6.20 -1.76 11.02
CA PRO A 175 -4.76 -1.83 11.14
C PRO A 175 -4.27 -1.30 12.49
N ARG A 176 -3.11 -1.76 12.93
CA ARG A 176 -2.37 -1.25 14.09
C ARG A 176 -1.13 -0.49 13.62
N ALA A 177 -0.82 0.62 14.29
CA ALA A 177 0.41 1.38 14.09
C ALA A 177 1.59 0.69 14.77
N ILE A 178 2.60 0.32 13.99
CA ILE A 178 3.77 -0.43 14.42
C ILE A 178 5.01 0.31 13.96
N LYS A 179 5.93 0.63 14.87
CA LYS A 179 7.18 1.31 14.52
C LYS A 179 8.25 0.30 14.15
N THR A 180 9.03 0.64 13.13
CA THR A 180 10.22 -0.10 12.71
C THR A 180 11.42 0.17 13.63
N ASN A 181 12.32 -0.82 13.72
CA ASN A 181 13.60 -0.71 14.41
C ASN A 181 14.66 0.03 13.55
N ALA A 182 15.94 -0.04 13.93
CA ALA A 182 17.04 0.58 13.18
C ALA A 182 17.24 0.01 11.77
N ASP A 183 16.89 -1.26 11.56
CA ASP A 183 16.97 -1.98 10.29
C ASP A 183 15.70 -1.82 9.45
N GLY A 184 14.78 -0.96 9.87
CA GLY A 184 13.51 -0.73 9.18
C GLY A 184 12.52 -1.88 9.34
N ILE A 185 12.71 -2.78 10.30
CA ILE A 185 11.91 -4.01 10.49
C ILE A 185 10.94 -3.82 11.67
N THR A 186 9.70 -4.29 11.51
CA THR A 186 8.72 -4.38 12.61
C THR A 186 9.05 -5.52 13.59
N PRO A 187 8.40 -5.57 14.77
CA PRO A 187 8.30 -6.82 15.52
C PRO A 187 7.71 -7.96 14.69
N THR A 188 7.95 -9.20 15.12
CA THR A 188 7.43 -10.42 14.50
C THR A 188 5.94 -10.60 14.79
N PHE A 189 5.21 -11.10 13.80
CA PHE A 189 3.82 -11.53 13.89
C PHE A 189 3.73 -13.03 13.65
N GLU A 190 3.08 -13.75 14.56
CA GLU A 190 3.04 -15.22 14.52
C GLU A 190 1.81 -15.76 13.78
N LYS A 191 0.77 -14.92 13.59
CA LYS A 191 -0.52 -15.35 13.06
C LYS A 191 -0.40 -15.72 11.57
N SER A 192 -0.86 -16.90 11.19
CA SER A 192 -0.98 -17.29 9.79
C SER A 192 -2.19 -16.63 9.13
N GLY A 193 -2.08 -16.32 7.84
CA GLY A 193 -3.13 -15.75 7.01
C GLY A 193 -2.63 -14.58 6.16
N GLN A 194 -3.58 -13.82 5.61
CA GLN A 194 -3.29 -12.64 4.81
C GLN A 194 -3.05 -11.41 5.69
N TYR A 195 -1.94 -10.73 5.43
CA TYR A 195 -1.61 -9.42 5.99
C TYR A 195 -1.81 -8.34 4.93
N ALA A 196 -2.25 -7.16 5.35
CA ALA A 196 -2.16 -5.94 4.57
C ALA A 196 -1.36 -4.90 5.37
N VAL A 197 -0.32 -4.34 4.74
CA VAL A 197 0.59 -3.39 5.38
C VAL A 197 0.63 -2.11 4.58
N ARG A 198 0.68 -0.97 5.27
CA ARG A 198 0.83 0.34 4.64
C ARG A 198 1.95 1.12 5.29
N CYS A 199 2.72 1.84 4.47
CA CYS A 199 3.76 2.77 4.90
C CYS A 199 3.55 4.10 4.19
N TYR A 200 3.86 5.19 4.89
CA TYR A 200 3.80 6.56 4.36
C TYR A 200 5.13 7.26 4.56
N VAL A 201 5.62 7.93 3.52
CA VAL A 201 6.75 8.84 3.60
C VAL A 201 6.41 10.13 2.86
N ALA A 202 6.80 11.25 3.45
CA ALA A 202 6.66 12.56 2.86
C ALA A 202 8.05 13.19 2.68
N GLU A 203 8.30 13.76 1.51
CA GLU A 203 9.53 14.46 1.17
C GLU A 203 9.20 15.89 0.77
N THR A 204 9.81 16.88 1.42
CA THR A 204 9.71 18.27 0.95
C THR A 204 10.55 18.40 -0.31
N LYS A 205 9.87 18.53 -1.44
CA LYS A 205 10.47 18.64 -2.76
C LYS A 205 9.55 19.41 -3.68
N ASP A 206 10.08 20.50 -4.20
CA ASP A 206 9.39 21.33 -5.17
C ASP A 206 9.40 20.66 -6.56
N GLY A 207 8.31 20.81 -7.30
CA GLY A 207 8.24 20.34 -8.67
C GLY A 207 6.93 20.69 -9.35
N GLU A 208 6.76 20.15 -10.56
CA GLU A 208 5.55 20.29 -11.37
C GLU A 208 5.12 18.93 -11.89
N TYR A 209 3.82 18.66 -11.90
CA TYR A 209 3.23 17.46 -12.47
C TYR A 209 1.96 17.83 -13.22
N GLN A 210 1.92 17.52 -14.52
CA GLN A 210 0.78 17.82 -15.40
C GLN A 210 0.31 19.28 -15.29
N GLY A 211 1.23 20.25 -15.32
CA GLY A 211 0.91 21.68 -15.25
C GLY A 211 0.62 22.21 -13.84
N ARG A 212 0.73 21.38 -12.79
CA ARG A 212 0.43 21.77 -11.40
C ARG A 212 1.69 21.69 -10.54
N THR A 213 1.99 22.76 -9.82
CA THR A 213 3.13 22.80 -8.91
C THR A 213 2.82 22.08 -7.60
N TYR A 214 3.86 21.49 -7.00
CA TYR A 214 3.81 20.89 -5.67
C TYR A 214 5.06 21.25 -4.87
N LYS A 215 4.94 21.17 -3.54
CA LYS A 215 6.03 21.41 -2.56
C LYS A 215 6.42 20.17 -1.78
N GLN A 216 5.65 19.10 -1.96
CA GLN A 216 5.86 17.85 -1.27
C GLN A 216 5.56 16.67 -2.20
N ILE A 217 6.33 15.59 -2.05
CA ILE A 217 5.98 14.28 -2.58
C ILE A 217 5.52 13.41 -1.42
N ARG A 218 4.33 12.83 -1.55
CA ARG A 218 3.74 11.88 -0.60
C ARG A 218 3.72 10.50 -1.23
N ARG A 219 4.51 9.60 -0.68
CA ARG A 219 4.60 8.21 -1.13
C ARG A 219 3.83 7.32 -0.18
N TYR A 220 2.97 6.47 -0.74
CA TYR A 220 2.27 5.43 -0.01
C TYR A 220 2.65 4.08 -0.58
N ALA A 221 3.24 3.22 0.24
CA ALA A 221 3.44 1.82 -0.12
C ALA A 221 2.37 0.97 0.55
N THR A 222 1.84 0.00 -0.19
CA THR A 222 0.98 -1.04 0.35
C THR A 222 1.57 -2.40 0.01
N LEU A 223 1.44 -3.35 0.92
CA LEU A 223 1.81 -4.75 0.70
C LEU A 223 0.65 -5.63 1.12
N VAL A 224 0.22 -6.54 0.24
CA VAL A 224 -0.61 -7.68 0.63
C VAL A 224 0.19 -8.97 0.48
N ALA A 225 0.27 -9.76 1.54
CA ALA A 225 1.07 -10.97 1.57
C ALA A 225 0.44 -12.04 2.48
N ARG A 226 0.53 -13.30 2.08
CA ARG A 226 0.01 -14.44 2.88
C ARG A 226 1.15 -15.16 3.59
N PHE A 227 1.02 -15.37 4.89
CA PHE A 227 1.96 -16.17 5.68
C PHE A 227 1.28 -17.45 6.18
N ASP A 228 1.87 -18.61 5.92
CA ASP A 228 1.28 -19.91 6.31
C ASP A 228 1.93 -20.52 7.57
N GLY A 229 2.83 -19.78 8.23
CA GLY A 229 3.69 -20.29 9.29
C GLY A 229 5.11 -20.59 8.80
N ALA A 230 6.06 -20.60 9.73
CA ALA A 230 7.41 -21.08 9.47
C ALA A 230 7.36 -22.61 9.43
N LYS A 231 7.51 -23.20 8.25
CA LYS A 231 7.75 -24.65 8.09
C LYS A 231 9.24 -24.92 8.07
#